data_AF-A0A3D5L0G3-F1
#
_entry.id   AF-A0A3D5L0G3-F1
#
_cell.length_a   1.000
_cell.length_b   1.000
_cell.length_c   1.000
_cell.angle_alpha   90.00
_cell.angle_beta   90.00
_cell.angle_gamma   90.00
#
_symmetry.space_group_name_H-M   'P 1'
#
loop_
_entity.id
_entity.type
_entity.pdbx_description
1 polymer ?
#
loop_
_entity_poly.entity_id
_entity_poly.type
_entity_poly.pdbx_seq_one_letter_code
_entity_poly.pdbx_strand_id
1 'polypeptide(L)'
;MKNLIFRILYPVLVFIAAVFVLEAVSFHEGGSTTTAMAAPTLPVVSMETEDGVLFNRMTGYTSARSLSTFRPDYTPLSTDRSGSFVVDPKGQTITGITIEVRDSSGEDLIENTDLSDYTTADDGTITASFTLKDLISPDTPYLLVILLDTEDQQDIRYYTRVSYSEDETIAKDSNLLLYESALDFVTKFHTYAVDGSNEAWITTYIEPDAAKDNSDLSFVDITSSYTAVSYGSMNVTQVTAPVFGIRGCTSDTYVLYGTYTLSAPDSNNITCYFDCTETFRIREGFDGFHLISYSRSMEEVFDPQNADYQASSVPLGIADDNMQVEASEDSSCLAFVQA
;
A
#
# COMPACT_ATOMS: atom_id res chain seq x y z
N MET A 1 -56.78 -4.57 54.78
CA MET A 1 -55.32 -4.85 54.72
C MET A 1 -54.94 -5.75 53.54
N LYS A 2 -55.62 -6.89 53.27
CA LYS A 2 -55.34 -7.75 52.08
C LYS A 2 -55.38 -7.01 50.72
N ASN A 3 -56.35 -6.11 50.52
CA ASN A 3 -56.50 -5.36 49.26
C ASN A 3 -55.43 -4.27 49.05
N LEU A 4 -54.73 -3.87 50.12
CA LEU A 4 -53.70 -2.83 50.08
C LEU A 4 -52.33 -3.46 49.78
N ILE A 5 -52.08 -4.65 50.35
CA ILE A 5 -50.96 -5.52 49.98
C ILE A 5 -51.01 -5.89 48.50
N PHE A 6 -52.16 -6.34 47.98
CA PHE A 6 -52.29 -6.69 46.56
C PHE A 6 -52.06 -5.49 45.62
N ARG A 7 -52.48 -4.29 46.01
CA ARG A 7 -52.27 -3.06 45.22
C ARG A 7 -50.82 -2.60 45.16
N ILE A 8 -49.97 -3.00 46.12
CA ILE A 8 -48.55 -2.64 46.16
C ILE A 8 -47.70 -3.78 45.59
N LEU A 9 -48.02 -5.04 45.93
CA LEU A 9 -47.23 -6.19 45.52
C LEU A 9 -47.37 -6.48 44.02
N TYR A 10 -48.56 -6.28 43.44
CA TYR A 10 -48.81 -6.50 42.02
C TYR A 10 -47.95 -5.61 41.10
N PRO A 11 -47.93 -4.27 41.25
CA PRO A 11 -47.09 -3.43 40.39
C PRO A 11 -45.58 -3.69 40.60
N VAL A 12 -45.14 -4.08 41.80
CA VAL A 12 -43.73 -4.44 42.04
C VAL A 12 -43.36 -5.72 41.29
N LEU A 13 -44.23 -6.75 41.31
CA LEU A 13 -44.00 -7.98 40.57
C LEU A 13 -44.00 -7.76 39.05
N VAL A 14 -44.92 -6.91 38.56
CA VAL A 14 -44.97 -6.53 37.14
C VAL A 14 -43.72 -5.73 36.75
N PHE A 15 -43.22 -4.85 37.62
CA PHE A 15 -41.99 -4.10 37.37
C PHE A 15 -40.77 -5.02 37.28
N ILE A 16 -40.62 -5.96 38.23
CA ILE A 16 -39.52 -6.95 38.20
C ILE A 16 -39.60 -7.81 36.93
N ALA A 17 -40.79 -8.29 36.57
CA ALA A 17 -40.98 -9.06 35.34
C ALA A 17 -40.65 -8.24 34.08
N ALA A 18 -41.02 -6.95 34.05
CA ALA A 18 -40.68 -6.05 32.95
C ALA A 18 -39.16 -5.81 32.82
N VAL A 19 -38.45 -5.67 33.94
CA VAL A 19 -36.98 -5.55 33.95
C VAL A 19 -36.32 -6.81 33.40
N PHE A 20 -36.76 -8.00 33.81
CA PHE A 20 -36.23 -9.26 33.27
C PHE A 20 -36.54 -9.45 31.78
N VAL A 21 -37.72 -9.02 31.32
CA VAL A 21 -38.06 -9.07 29.89
C VAL A 21 -37.21 -8.08 29.09
N LEU A 22 -36.96 -6.88 29.62
CA LEU A 22 -36.07 -5.91 28.99
C LEU A 22 -34.63 -6.41 28.94
N GLU A 23 -34.09 -7.00 30.01
CA GLU A 23 -32.77 -7.66 29.96
C GLU A 23 -32.73 -8.80 28.95
N ALA A 24 -33.76 -9.66 28.89
CA ALA A 24 -33.79 -10.77 27.94
C ALA A 24 -33.86 -10.32 26.47
N VAL A 25 -34.54 -9.20 26.21
CA VAL A 25 -34.61 -8.58 24.86
C VAL A 25 -33.32 -7.84 24.53
N SER A 26 -32.70 -7.16 25.49
CA SER A 26 -31.42 -6.47 25.31
C SER A 26 -30.22 -7.41 25.24
N PHE A 27 -30.33 -8.66 25.69
CA PHE A 27 -29.29 -9.68 25.59
C PHE A 27 -29.25 -10.40 24.22
N HIS A 28 -30.15 -10.05 23.29
CA HIS A 28 -30.06 -10.54 21.91
C HIS A 28 -29.43 -9.48 21.00
N GLU A 29 -28.37 -9.92 20.31
CA GLU A 29 -27.67 -9.26 19.21
C GLU A 29 -26.60 -8.21 19.58
N GLY A 30 -25.64 -8.65 20.40
CA GLY A 30 -24.25 -8.20 20.32
C GLY A 30 -23.33 -9.24 19.67
N GLY A 31 -23.89 -10.18 18.90
CA GLY A 31 -23.13 -11.15 18.13
C GLY A 31 -22.44 -10.42 16.98
N SER A 32 -21.27 -9.85 17.24
CA SER A 32 -20.35 -9.38 16.21
C SER A 32 -20.05 -10.59 15.32
N THR A 33 -20.83 -10.71 14.25
CA THR A 33 -20.60 -11.71 13.23
C THR A 33 -19.41 -11.18 12.47
N THR A 34 -18.20 -11.55 12.90
CA THR A 34 -16.96 -11.32 12.18
C THR A 34 -17.04 -12.10 10.87
N THR A 35 -17.75 -11.52 9.90
CA THR A 35 -17.76 -12.03 8.55
C THR A 35 -16.37 -11.72 8.03
N ALA A 36 -15.58 -12.75 7.75
CA ALA A 36 -14.29 -12.58 7.10
C ALA A 36 -14.50 -11.68 5.87
N MET A 37 -13.69 -10.63 5.73
CA MET A 37 -13.74 -9.78 4.54
C MET A 37 -13.63 -10.69 3.31
N ALA A 38 -14.53 -10.49 2.33
CA ALA A 38 -14.46 -11.21 1.09
C ALA A 38 -13.09 -10.97 0.44
N ALA A 39 -12.50 -12.02 -0.12
CA ALA A 39 -11.23 -11.91 -0.83
C ALA A 39 -11.33 -10.85 -1.94
N PRO A 40 -10.24 -10.11 -2.23
CA PRO A 40 -10.23 -9.12 -3.30
C PRO A 40 -10.66 -9.76 -4.61
N THR A 41 -11.72 -9.23 -5.21
CA THR A 41 -12.37 -9.84 -6.38
C THR A 41 -11.79 -9.38 -7.70
N LEU A 42 -11.01 -8.30 -7.71
CA LEU A 42 -10.43 -7.74 -8.94
C LEU A 42 -8.96 -8.17 -9.10
N PRO A 43 -8.52 -8.41 -10.35
CA PRO A 43 -7.11 -8.64 -10.65
C PRO A 43 -6.22 -7.47 -10.21
N VAL A 44 -4.93 -7.74 -10.05
CA VAL A 44 -3.91 -6.72 -9.78
C VAL A 44 -2.98 -6.67 -10.99
N VAL A 45 -2.61 -5.45 -11.41
CA VAL A 45 -1.67 -5.24 -12.51
C VAL A 45 -0.41 -4.59 -11.95
N SER A 46 0.77 -5.06 -12.34
CA SER A 46 2.05 -4.41 -12.05
C SER A 46 2.80 -4.20 -13.35
N MET A 47 3.50 -3.08 -13.51
CA MET A 47 4.46 -2.95 -14.61
C MET A 47 5.68 -3.85 -14.34
N GLU A 48 6.40 -4.19 -15.40
CA GLU A 48 7.55 -5.08 -15.36
C GLU A 48 8.72 -4.47 -16.15
N THR A 49 9.92 -4.50 -15.56
CA THR A 49 11.16 -4.10 -16.23
C THR A 49 11.60 -5.17 -17.25
N GLU A 50 12.57 -4.87 -18.11
CA GLU A 50 13.07 -5.86 -19.08
C GLU A 50 13.66 -7.11 -18.42
N ASP A 51 14.22 -6.94 -17.21
CA ASP A 51 14.79 -8.02 -16.39
C ASP A 51 13.75 -8.73 -15.49
N GLY A 52 12.46 -8.42 -15.61
CA GLY A 52 11.38 -9.10 -14.88
C GLY A 52 11.12 -8.57 -13.47
N VAL A 53 11.59 -7.37 -13.14
CA VAL A 53 11.31 -6.75 -11.83
C VAL A 53 9.95 -6.06 -11.87
N LEU A 54 9.07 -6.41 -10.94
CA LEU A 54 7.76 -5.78 -10.83
C LEU A 54 7.86 -4.40 -10.16
N PHE A 55 7.15 -3.42 -10.72
CA PHE A 55 7.02 -2.07 -10.18
C PHE A 55 5.64 -1.49 -10.51
N ASN A 56 5.29 -0.34 -9.91
CA ASN A 56 4.01 0.34 -10.15
C ASN A 56 2.80 -0.60 -10.06
N ARG A 57 2.61 -1.22 -8.88
CA ARG A 57 1.43 -2.05 -8.62
C ARG A 57 0.15 -1.21 -8.61
N MET A 58 -0.78 -1.55 -9.49
CA MET A 58 -2.04 -0.83 -9.72
C MET A 58 -3.24 -1.64 -9.23
N THR A 59 -4.19 -0.95 -8.61
CA THR A 59 -5.51 -1.49 -8.23
C THR A 59 -6.56 -1.19 -9.30
N GLY A 60 -7.45 -2.15 -9.56
CA GLY A 60 -8.49 -2.02 -10.57
C GLY A 60 -9.66 -1.12 -10.14
N TYR A 61 -10.21 -0.36 -11.08
CA TYR A 61 -11.40 0.45 -10.91
C TYR A 61 -12.51 -0.01 -11.86
N THR A 62 -13.71 -0.29 -11.34
CA THR A 62 -14.88 -0.71 -12.14
C THR A 62 -15.64 0.46 -12.79
N SER A 63 -15.16 1.68 -12.60
CA SER A 63 -15.70 2.89 -13.22
C SER A 63 -14.58 3.85 -13.54
N ALA A 64 -14.74 4.62 -14.62
CA ALA A 64 -13.77 5.65 -14.99
C ALA A 64 -13.56 6.65 -13.82
N ARG A 65 -12.29 6.90 -13.49
CA ARG A 65 -11.92 7.93 -12.51
C ARG A 65 -11.38 9.18 -13.18
N SER A 66 -11.75 10.33 -12.63
CA SER A 66 -11.16 11.62 -13.01
C SER A 66 -9.78 11.78 -12.38
N LEU A 67 -8.79 12.16 -13.19
CA LEU A 67 -7.44 12.51 -12.72
C LEU A 67 -7.42 13.72 -11.76
N SER A 68 -8.52 14.48 -11.65
CA SER A 68 -8.65 15.51 -10.60
C SER A 68 -8.68 14.94 -9.19
N THR A 69 -9.02 13.65 -9.04
CA THR A 69 -9.22 13.00 -7.73
C THR A 69 -8.02 12.16 -7.29
N PHE A 70 -7.13 11.79 -8.21
CA PHE A 70 -5.95 11.00 -7.90
C PHE A 70 -4.88 11.17 -8.98
N ARG A 71 -3.61 10.97 -8.61
CA ARG A 71 -2.48 11.05 -9.53
C ARG A 71 -1.85 9.67 -9.67
N PRO A 72 -1.98 8.99 -10.82
CA PRO A 72 -1.36 7.69 -11.06
C PRO A 72 0.17 7.76 -10.95
N ASP A 73 0.78 6.60 -10.72
CA ASP A 73 2.23 6.43 -10.78
C ASP A 73 2.77 6.67 -12.20
N TYR A 74 4.08 6.74 -12.32
CA TYR A 74 4.79 7.07 -13.54
C TYR A 74 5.61 5.88 -14.01
N THR A 75 5.41 5.49 -15.26
CA THR A 75 6.05 4.36 -15.91
C THR A 75 6.88 4.86 -17.08
N PRO A 76 8.21 4.88 -16.96
CA PRO A 76 9.10 5.06 -18.10
C PRO A 76 8.87 3.94 -19.13
N LEU A 77 8.84 4.29 -20.40
CA LEU A 77 8.81 3.33 -21.51
C LEU A 77 10.19 3.26 -22.18
N SER A 78 10.48 2.14 -22.83
CA SER A 78 11.67 1.98 -23.66
C SER A 78 11.65 2.95 -24.86
N THR A 79 12.80 3.17 -25.51
CA THR A 79 12.97 4.14 -26.61
C THR A 79 12.06 3.87 -27.82
N ASP A 80 11.65 2.62 -28.01
CA ASP A 80 10.71 2.20 -29.05
C ASP A 80 9.22 2.39 -28.66
N ARG A 81 8.96 3.00 -27.50
CA ARG A 81 7.65 3.20 -26.86
C ARG A 81 7.02 1.90 -26.34
N SER A 82 7.84 0.90 -26.04
CA SER A 82 7.37 -0.35 -25.46
C SER A 82 7.38 -0.37 -23.93
N GLY A 83 6.59 -1.29 -23.38
CA GLY A 83 6.55 -1.61 -21.97
C GLY A 83 5.89 -2.98 -21.75
N SER A 84 6.06 -3.52 -20.55
CA SER A 84 5.51 -4.80 -20.14
C SER A 84 4.77 -4.68 -18.82
N PHE A 85 3.77 -5.55 -18.63
CA PHE A 85 3.04 -5.65 -17.37
C PHE A 85 2.62 -7.08 -17.09
N VAL A 86 2.42 -7.36 -15.81
CA VAL A 86 1.98 -8.63 -15.26
C VAL A 86 0.62 -8.45 -14.60
N VAL A 87 -0.29 -9.37 -14.89
CA VAL A 87 -1.62 -9.47 -14.28
C VAL A 87 -1.63 -10.65 -13.33
N ASP A 88 -1.84 -10.37 -12.04
CA ASP A 88 -2.23 -11.37 -11.06
C ASP A 88 -3.78 -11.47 -11.08
N PRO A 89 -4.35 -12.59 -11.58
CA PRO A 89 -5.78 -12.71 -11.81
C PRO A 89 -6.61 -12.73 -10.52
N LYS A 90 -6.00 -12.98 -9.35
CA LYS A 90 -6.73 -13.16 -8.08
C LYS A 90 -7.90 -14.17 -8.18
N GLY A 91 -7.69 -15.23 -8.95
CA GLY A 91 -8.69 -16.29 -9.17
C GLY A 91 -9.76 -15.98 -10.23
N GLN A 92 -9.65 -14.84 -10.93
CA GLN A 92 -10.53 -14.49 -12.05
C GLN A 92 -9.98 -15.01 -13.37
N THR A 93 -10.87 -15.30 -14.32
CA THR A 93 -10.47 -15.61 -15.70
C THR A 93 -10.44 -14.31 -16.50
N ILE A 94 -9.27 -13.93 -17.02
CA ILE A 94 -9.13 -12.76 -17.90
C ILE A 94 -9.58 -13.13 -19.32
N THR A 95 -10.55 -12.40 -19.85
CA THR A 95 -11.16 -12.65 -21.17
C THR A 95 -10.73 -11.65 -22.23
N GLY A 96 -10.21 -10.49 -21.82
CA GLY A 96 -9.81 -9.40 -22.72
C GLY A 96 -8.80 -8.48 -22.05
N ILE A 97 -7.87 -7.96 -22.86
CA ILE A 97 -6.86 -6.98 -22.45
C ILE A 97 -6.80 -5.90 -23.53
N THR A 98 -7.04 -4.65 -23.16
CA THR A 98 -6.98 -3.51 -24.06
C THR A 98 -6.16 -2.40 -23.42
N ILE A 99 -5.41 -1.65 -24.23
CA ILE A 99 -4.71 -0.45 -23.78
C ILE A 99 -5.32 0.79 -24.43
N GLU A 100 -5.52 1.83 -23.62
CA GLU A 100 -5.83 3.18 -24.11
C GLU A 100 -4.71 4.13 -23.74
N VAL A 101 -4.26 4.92 -24.71
CA VAL A 101 -3.42 6.09 -24.45
C VAL A 101 -4.28 7.32 -24.56
N ARG A 102 -4.22 8.16 -23.53
CA ARG A 102 -4.93 9.43 -23.45
C ARG A 102 -3.93 10.55 -23.22
N ASP A 103 -4.37 11.77 -23.53
CA ASP A 103 -3.62 12.96 -23.21
C ASP A 103 -3.38 13.10 -21.69
N SER A 104 -2.57 14.09 -21.30
CA SER A 104 -2.24 14.31 -19.89
C SER A 104 -3.45 14.65 -18.99
N SER A 105 -4.55 15.14 -19.57
CA SER A 105 -5.80 15.39 -18.84
C SER A 105 -6.67 14.13 -18.66
N GLY A 106 -6.45 13.12 -19.49
CA GLY A 106 -7.23 11.89 -19.54
C GLY A 106 -8.53 12.00 -20.35
N GLU A 107 -8.80 13.15 -20.96
CA GLU A 107 -10.05 13.40 -21.70
C GLU A 107 -9.95 12.88 -23.14
N ASP A 108 -8.86 13.19 -23.83
CA ASP A 108 -8.70 12.91 -25.25
C ASP A 108 -8.05 11.54 -25.47
N LEU A 109 -8.74 10.65 -26.18
CA LEU A 109 -8.22 9.35 -26.59
C LEU A 109 -7.27 9.52 -27.80
N ILE A 110 -6.04 9.06 -27.65
CA ILE A 110 -4.98 9.11 -28.66
C ILE A 110 -4.84 7.75 -29.34
N GLU A 111 -4.83 6.68 -28.54
CA GLU A 111 -4.70 5.31 -29.02
C GLU A 111 -5.64 4.38 -28.25
N ASN A 112 -6.19 3.40 -28.96
CA ASN A 112 -6.84 2.22 -28.39
C ASN A 112 -6.37 0.99 -29.17
N THR A 113 -5.86 0.00 -28.46
CA THR A 113 -5.27 -1.22 -29.03
C THR A 113 -5.60 -2.44 -28.16
N ASP A 114 -6.22 -3.46 -28.76
CA ASP A 114 -6.44 -4.75 -28.11
C ASP A 114 -5.14 -5.58 -28.13
N LEU A 115 -4.77 -6.14 -26.97
CA LEU A 115 -3.61 -7.01 -26.84
C LEU A 115 -4.06 -8.47 -26.97
N SER A 116 -3.58 -9.12 -28.03
CA SER A 116 -3.87 -10.53 -28.30
C SER A 116 -2.66 -11.44 -28.11
N ASP A 117 -1.46 -10.87 -28.01
CA ASP A 117 -0.21 -11.61 -27.78
C ASP A 117 0.24 -11.39 -26.33
N TYR A 118 -0.08 -12.36 -25.48
CA TYR A 118 0.34 -12.42 -24.09
C TYR A 118 0.58 -13.88 -23.70
N THR A 119 1.37 -14.07 -22.66
CA THR A 119 1.68 -15.40 -22.12
C THR A 119 0.91 -15.60 -20.82
N THR A 120 0.44 -16.82 -20.59
CA THR A 120 -0.23 -17.20 -19.34
C THR A 120 0.56 -18.34 -18.71
N ALA A 121 1.01 -18.14 -17.47
CA ALA A 121 1.68 -19.14 -16.67
C ALA A 121 0.69 -20.16 -16.10
N ASP A 122 1.21 -21.28 -15.58
CA ASP A 122 0.39 -22.37 -15.02
C ASP A 122 -0.47 -21.93 -13.82
N ASP A 123 -0.04 -20.90 -13.10
CA ASP A 123 -0.77 -20.32 -11.96
C ASP A 123 -1.83 -19.28 -12.37
N GLY A 124 -2.00 -19.04 -13.68
CA GLY A 124 -2.92 -18.07 -14.26
C GLY A 124 -2.36 -16.66 -14.39
N THR A 125 -1.14 -16.40 -13.92
CA THR A 125 -0.47 -15.10 -14.11
C THR A 125 -0.29 -14.81 -15.59
N ILE A 126 -0.61 -13.59 -16.02
CA ILE A 126 -0.48 -13.18 -17.42
C ILE A 126 0.65 -12.16 -17.55
N THR A 127 1.56 -12.36 -18.49
CA THR A 127 2.56 -11.36 -18.88
C THR A 127 2.25 -10.88 -20.29
N ALA A 128 2.09 -9.57 -20.43
CA ALA A 128 1.78 -8.91 -21.70
C ALA A 128 2.77 -7.77 -21.97
N SER A 129 3.08 -7.56 -23.24
CA SER A 129 3.89 -6.44 -23.71
C SER A 129 3.11 -5.61 -24.72
N PHE A 130 3.44 -4.34 -24.81
CA PHE A 130 2.83 -3.43 -25.77
C PHE A 130 3.88 -2.50 -26.36
N THR A 131 3.56 -1.94 -27.53
CA THR A 131 4.33 -0.86 -28.16
C THR A 131 3.35 0.20 -28.62
N LEU A 132 3.51 1.43 -28.11
CA LEU A 132 2.62 2.53 -28.49
C LEU A 132 2.92 3.02 -29.90
N LYS A 133 1.88 3.46 -30.60
CA LYS A 133 1.98 4.04 -31.94
C LYS A 133 2.74 5.35 -31.91
N ASP A 134 3.22 5.77 -33.07
CA ASP A 134 3.91 7.04 -33.30
C ASP A 134 2.93 8.24 -33.31
N LEU A 135 2.11 8.33 -32.25
CA LEU A 135 1.12 9.38 -31.99
C LEU A 135 1.42 10.12 -30.67
N ILE A 136 2.44 9.68 -29.94
CA ILE A 136 2.93 10.29 -28.72
C ILE A 136 4.28 10.97 -28.97
N SER A 137 4.54 12.06 -28.26
CA SER A 137 5.80 12.82 -28.35
C SER A 137 6.79 12.39 -27.27
N PRO A 138 8.11 12.45 -27.53
CA PRO A 138 9.11 12.17 -26.52
C PRO A 138 9.05 13.19 -25.38
N ASP A 139 9.47 12.78 -24.19
CA ASP A 139 9.52 13.56 -22.95
C ASP A 139 8.19 14.24 -22.57
N THR A 140 7.08 13.73 -23.13
CA THR A 140 5.72 14.25 -22.92
C THR A 140 4.91 13.22 -22.15
N PRO A 141 4.36 13.55 -20.97
CA PRO A 141 3.59 12.60 -20.19
C PRO A 141 2.19 12.37 -20.77
N TYR A 142 1.83 11.11 -20.92
CA TYR A 142 0.50 10.64 -21.33
C TYR A 142 -0.11 9.76 -20.22
N LEU A 143 -1.42 9.55 -20.29
CA LEU A 143 -2.10 8.58 -19.43
C LEU A 143 -2.23 7.25 -20.20
N LEU A 144 -1.70 6.18 -19.64
CA LEU A 144 -1.97 4.82 -20.07
C LEU A 144 -3.08 4.24 -19.17
N VAL A 145 -4.12 3.70 -19.81
CA VAL A 145 -5.17 2.93 -19.16
C VAL A 145 -5.09 1.50 -19.66
N ILE A 146 -4.82 0.57 -18.76
CA ILE A 146 -4.95 -0.86 -19.05
C ILE A 146 -6.37 -1.26 -18.65
N LEU A 147 -7.10 -1.86 -19.59
CA LEU A 147 -8.45 -2.35 -19.43
C LEU A 147 -8.38 -3.88 -19.40
N LEU A 148 -8.91 -4.46 -18.33
CA LEU A 148 -9.10 -5.91 -18.22
C LEU A 148 -10.58 -6.23 -18.21
N ASP A 149 -10.92 -7.27 -18.94
CA ASP A 149 -12.22 -7.91 -18.89
C ASP A 149 -12.09 -9.27 -18.20
N THR A 150 -13.02 -9.55 -17.29
CA THR A 150 -13.24 -10.88 -16.72
C THR A 150 -14.62 -11.39 -17.10
N GLU A 151 -14.91 -12.65 -16.77
CA GLU A 151 -16.24 -13.24 -16.96
C GLU A 151 -17.34 -12.45 -16.22
N ASP A 152 -17.02 -11.88 -15.05
CA ASP A 152 -17.97 -11.22 -14.16
C ASP A 152 -17.97 -9.69 -14.27
N GLN A 153 -16.86 -9.10 -14.72
CA GLN A 153 -16.67 -7.64 -14.74
C GLN A 153 -15.92 -7.22 -16.01
N GLN A 154 -16.51 -6.29 -16.76
CA GLN A 154 -15.90 -5.68 -17.94
C GLN A 154 -15.30 -4.32 -17.57
N ASP A 155 -14.37 -3.83 -18.39
CA ASP A 155 -13.76 -2.49 -18.27
C ASP A 155 -13.13 -2.22 -16.89
N ILE A 156 -12.41 -3.19 -16.31
CA ILE A 156 -11.61 -2.94 -15.10
C ILE A 156 -10.41 -2.09 -15.48
N ARG A 157 -10.35 -0.87 -14.96
CA ARG A 157 -9.37 0.16 -15.35
C ARG A 157 -8.20 0.22 -14.40
N TYR A 158 -6.99 0.24 -14.95
CA TYR A 158 -5.74 0.44 -14.24
C TYR A 158 -5.02 1.61 -14.88
N TYR A 159 -4.47 2.50 -14.06
CA TYR A 159 -3.97 3.79 -14.52
C TYR A 159 -2.50 3.96 -14.18
N THR A 160 -1.71 4.36 -15.18
CA THR A 160 -0.35 4.86 -14.99
C THR A 160 -0.10 6.01 -15.97
N ARG A 161 0.77 6.95 -15.59
CA ARG A 161 1.32 7.93 -16.52
C ARG A 161 2.53 7.32 -17.22
N VAL A 162 2.73 7.63 -18.49
CA VAL A 162 3.82 7.11 -19.30
C VAL A 162 4.52 8.21 -20.08
N SER A 163 5.81 8.05 -20.30
CA SER A 163 6.53 8.74 -21.37
C SER A 163 7.78 7.95 -21.74
N TYR A 164 8.25 8.19 -22.95
CA TYR A 164 9.52 7.69 -23.46
C TYR A 164 10.42 8.87 -23.76
N SER A 165 11.73 8.61 -23.87
CA SER A 165 12.70 9.58 -24.38
C SER A 165 13.34 9.02 -25.65
N GLU A 166 13.83 9.90 -26.52
CA GLU A 166 14.59 9.47 -27.71
C GLU A 166 16.00 8.98 -27.33
N ASP A 167 16.52 9.46 -26.19
CA ASP A 167 17.82 9.06 -25.66
C ASP A 167 17.64 8.13 -24.45
N GLU A 168 18.22 6.94 -24.56
CA GLU A 168 18.30 5.98 -23.48
C GLU A 168 19.29 6.47 -22.42
N THR A 169 18.78 6.94 -21.28
CA THR A 169 19.64 7.26 -20.14
C THR A 169 19.96 5.97 -19.39
N ILE A 170 21.12 5.38 -19.70
CA ILE A 170 21.70 4.27 -18.96
C ILE A 170 22.40 4.84 -17.72
N ALA A 171 22.13 4.26 -16.54
CA ALA A 171 22.82 4.69 -15.33
C ALA A 171 24.33 4.45 -15.45
N LYS A 172 25.16 5.34 -14.91
CA LYS A 172 26.63 5.26 -15.14
C LYS A 172 27.32 4.15 -14.35
N ASP A 173 26.70 3.70 -13.26
CA ASP A 173 27.19 2.72 -12.29
C ASP A 173 26.58 1.33 -12.50
N SER A 174 25.62 1.19 -13.42
CA SER A 174 25.02 -0.07 -13.86
C SER A 174 25.00 -0.11 -15.40
N ASN A 175 24.61 -1.23 -16.00
CA ASN A 175 24.28 -1.28 -17.44
C ASN A 175 22.75 -1.29 -17.63
N LEU A 176 22.00 -0.76 -16.66
CA LEU A 176 20.54 -0.74 -16.67
C LEU A 176 20.03 0.64 -17.04
N LEU A 177 18.75 0.70 -17.43
CA LEU A 177 18.08 1.98 -17.59
C LEU A 177 18.06 2.72 -16.25
N LEU A 178 18.10 4.05 -16.29
CA LEU A 178 18.24 4.85 -15.09
C LEU A 178 17.14 4.57 -14.06
N TYR A 179 15.90 4.36 -14.51
CA TYR A 179 14.78 4.06 -13.63
C TYR A 179 14.85 2.65 -13.02
N GLU A 180 15.42 1.68 -13.72
CA GLU A 180 15.63 0.32 -13.21
C GLU A 180 16.70 0.34 -12.12
N SER A 181 17.77 1.11 -12.34
CA SER A 181 18.80 1.35 -11.32
C SER A 181 18.25 2.08 -10.09
N ALA A 182 17.29 2.97 -10.28
CA ALA A 182 16.58 3.63 -9.18
C ALA A 182 15.76 2.61 -8.35
N LEU A 183 15.07 1.67 -9.02
CA LEU A 183 14.32 0.59 -8.38
C LEU A 183 15.26 -0.37 -7.62
N ASP A 184 16.40 -0.73 -8.21
CA ASP A 184 17.41 -1.58 -7.55
C ASP A 184 17.96 -0.90 -6.29
N PHE A 185 18.31 0.40 -6.38
CA PHE A 185 18.81 1.17 -5.25
C PHE A 185 17.87 1.13 -4.04
N VAL A 186 16.58 1.43 -4.25
CA VAL A 186 15.61 1.45 -3.13
C VAL A 186 15.30 0.05 -2.62
N THR A 187 15.27 -0.96 -3.49
CA THR A 187 15.09 -2.36 -3.11
C THR A 187 16.25 -2.85 -2.24
N LYS A 188 17.47 -2.47 -2.60
CA LYS A 188 18.68 -2.76 -1.84
C LYS A 188 18.69 -2.04 -0.49
N PHE A 189 18.34 -0.75 -0.46
CA PHE A 189 18.24 0.00 0.79
C PHE A 189 17.23 -0.65 1.75
N HIS A 190 16.04 -0.96 1.25
CA HIS A 190 14.99 -1.66 2.00
C HIS A 190 15.48 -2.98 2.57
N THR A 191 16.07 -3.83 1.72
CA THR A 191 16.59 -5.15 2.13
C THR A 191 17.63 -5.01 3.24
N TYR A 192 18.58 -4.09 3.10
CA TYR A 192 19.61 -3.87 4.12
C TYR A 192 19.04 -3.32 5.43
N ALA A 193 18.01 -2.47 5.37
CA ALA A 193 17.33 -1.96 6.54
C ALA A 193 16.55 -3.06 7.28
N VAL A 194 15.77 -3.88 6.57
CA VAL A 194 14.98 -4.98 7.16
C VAL A 194 15.87 -6.08 7.73
N ASP A 195 16.91 -6.48 7.00
CA ASP A 195 17.84 -7.51 7.46
C ASP A 195 18.78 -7.02 8.58
N GLY A 196 18.80 -5.71 8.86
CA GLY A 196 19.81 -5.09 9.71
C GLY A 196 21.23 -5.38 9.22
N SER A 197 21.39 -5.47 7.89
CA SER A 197 22.63 -5.86 7.25
C SER A 197 23.34 -4.65 6.64
N ASN A 198 24.67 -4.75 6.51
CA ASN A 198 25.50 -3.78 5.79
C ASN A 198 25.36 -2.31 6.26
N GLU A 199 25.46 -2.07 7.58
CA GLU A 199 25.46 -0.73 8.20
C GLU A 199 26.37 0.28 7.47
N ALA A 200 27.56 -0.16 7.08
CA ALA A 200 28.53 0.68 6.38
C ALA A 200 28.00 1.24 5.06
N TRP A 201 27.09 0.53 4.37
CA TRP A 201 26.47 1.01 3.14
C TRP A 201 25.31 1.97 3.44
N ILE A 202 24.40 1.66 4.37
CA ILE A 202 23.28 2.56 4.69
C ILE A 202 23.79 3.91 5.22
N THR A 203 24.82 3.87 6.08
CA THR A 203 25.41 5.09 6.67
C THR A 203 26.12 6.01 5.69
N THR A 204 26.36 5.60 4.43
CA THR A 204 26.82 6.53 3.39
C THR A 204 25.70 7.40 2.81
N TYR A 205 24.43 7.05 3.06
CA TYR A 205 23.27 7.73 2.47
C TYR A 205 22.40 8.47 3.48
N ILE A 206 22.33 8.02 4.73
CA ILE A 206 21.58 8.70 5.78
C ILE A 206 22.41 9.85 6.38
N GLU A 207 21.72 10.82 7.00
CA GLU A 207 22.30 12.02 7.58
C GLU A 207 21.91 12.16 9.07
N PRO A 208 22.35 11.24 9.96
CA PRO A 208 21.82 11.18 11.33
C PRO A 208 22.02 12.48 12.12
N ASP A 209 20.95 12.98 12.73
CA ASP A 209 21.00 14.08 13.70
C ASP A 209 21.14 13.52 15.13
N ALA A 210 22.22 13.90 15.81
CA ALA A 210 22.49 13.48 17.18
C ALA A 210 21.48 14.00 18.22
N ALA A 211 20.71 15.04 17.89
CA ALA A 211 19.67 15.59 18.76
C ALA A 211 18.30 14.91 18.57
N LYS A 212 18.12 14.10 17.52
CA LYS A 212 16.86 13.45 17.20
C LYS A 212 16.59 12.27 18.13
N ASP A 213 15.34 12.14 18.58
CA ASP A 213 14.88 10.92 19.24
C ASP A 213 14.79 9.79 18.22
N ASN A 214 15.45 8.68 18.53
CA ASN A 214 15.56 7.51 17.68
C ASN A 214 14.91 6.27 18.31
N SER A 215 14.15 6.46 19.39
CA SER A 215 13.42 5.40 20.07
C SER A 215 12.02 5.16 19.50
N ASP A 216 11.44 6.18 18.88
CA ASP A 216 10.18 6.05 18.14
C ASP A 216 10.44 5.47 16.75
N LEU A 217 9.76 4.35 16.46
CA LEU A 217 9.85 3.64 15.19
C LEU A 217 8.64 3.88 14.28
N SER A 218 7.60 4.56 14.78
CA SER A 218 6.38 4.89 14.02
C SER A 218 6.69 5.79 12.82
N PHE A 219 7.70 6.65 12.96
CA PHE A 219 8.22 7.47 11.88
C PHE A 219 9.75 7.56 11.92
N VAL A 220 10.39 7.19 10.82
CA VAL A 220 11.84 7.25 10.63
C VAL A 220 12.11 8.03 9.35
N ASP A 221 13.14 8.89 9.33
CA ASP A 221 13.52 9.62 8.12
C ASP A 221 15.04 9.59 7.88
N ILE A 222 15.50 10.30 6.86
CA ILE A 222 16.94 10.38 6.50
C ILE A 222 17.83 10.87 7.65
N THR A 223 17.29 11.62 8.61
CA THR A 223 18.02 12.14 9.78
C THR A 223 17.99 11.20 10.98
N SER A 224 17.27 10.09 10.87
CA SER A 224 17.30 9.03 11.87
C SER A 224 18.62 8.25 11.83
N SER A 225 19.02 7.72 12.97
CA SER A 225 20.15 6.82 13.14
C SER A 225 19.96 5.51 12.37
N TYR A 226 21.07 4.85 12.05
CA TYR A 226 21.05 3.52 11.44
C TYR A 226 20.22 2.51 12.24
N THR A 227 20.31 2.55 13.58
CA THR A 227 19.53 1.70 14.47
C THR A 227 18.03 1.89 14.25
N ALA A 228 17.53 3.12 14.18
CA ALA A 228 16.11 3.38 13.93
C ALA A 228 15.67 2.96 12.51
N VAL A 229 16.49 3.26 11.50
CA VAL A 229 16.30 2.80 10.10
C VAL A 229 16.18 1.29 10.02
N SER A 230 16.97 0.58 10.83
CA SER A 230 16.99 -0.89 10.89
C SER A 230 16.14 -1.47 12.02
N TYR A 231 15.01 -0.82 12.34
CA TYR A 231 13.97 -1.32 13.28
C TYR A 231 14.41 -1.50 14.74
N GLY A 232 15.49 -0.82 15.13
CA GLY A 232 15.96 -0.77 16.50
C GLY A 232 16.42 -2.12 17.02
N SER A 233 15.68 -2.65 17.99
CA SER A 233 15.92 -3.97 18.58
C SER A 233 14.84 -4.99 18.23
N MET A 234 13.90 -4.62 17.37
CA MET A 234 12.83 -5.50 16.93
C MET A 234 13.40 -6.62 16.07
N ASN A 235 13.02 -7.86 16.38
CA ASN A 235 13.34 -9.01 15.54
C ASN A 235 12.28 -9.13 14.44
N VAL A 236 12.34 -8.23 13.46
CA VAL A 236 11.37 -8.17 12.36
C VAL A 236 11.58 -9.30 11.36
N THR A 237 10.49 -9.78 10.78
CA THR A 237 10.47 -10.73 9.66
C THR A 237 9.51 -10.21 8.59
N GLN A 238 9.99 -10.18 7.35
CA GLN A 238 9.21 -9.70 6.21
C GLN A 238 8.08 -10.67 5.86
N VAL A 239 6.83 -10.20 5.95
CA VAL A 239 5.63 -10.97 5.61
C VAL A 239 5.25 -10.75 4.16
N THR A 240 5.27 -9.49 3.72
CA THR A 240 5.08 -9.11 2.31
C THR A 240 6.25 -8.23 1.88
N ALA A 241 6.71 -8.39 0.64
CA ALA A 241 7.75 -7.53 0.08
C ALA A 241 7.13 -6.31 -0.62
N PRO A 242 7.80 -5.15 -0.59
CA PRO A 242 7.34 -4.01 -1.34
C PRO A 242 7.49 -4.25 -2.85
N VAL A 243 6.45 -3.90 -3.60
CA VAL A 243 6.56 -3.63 -5.04
C VAL A 243 6.66 -2.12 -5.17
N PHE A 244 7.86 -1.61 -5.42
CA PHE A 244 8.09 -0.17 -5.45
C PHE A 244 7.38 0.49 -6.63
N GLY A 245 6.70 1.60 -6.36
CA GLY A 245 6.09 2.48 -7.36
C GLY A 245 6.92 3.74 -7.55
N ILE A 246 6.98 4.25 -8.77
CA ILE A 246 7.61 5.52 -9.13
C ILE A 246 6.49 6.57 -9.16
N ARG A 247 6.39 7.38 -8.11
CA ARG A 247 5.38 8.45 -8.03
C ARG A 247 5.69 9.61 -8.98
N GLY A 248 6.97 9.82 -9.28
CA GLY A 248 7.39 10.84 -10.24
C GLY A 248 8.85 10.73 -10.58
N CYS A 249 9.16 11.20 -11.78
CA CYS A 249 10.50 11.33 -12.32
C CYS A 249 10.65 12.74 -12.89
N THR A 250 11.79 13.37 -12.63
CA THR A 250 12.34 14.46 -13.45
C THR A 250 13.64 13.96 -14.07
N SER A 251 14.34 14.79 -14.85
CA SER A 251 15.52 14.37 -15.63
C SER A 251 16.59 13.56 -14.86
N ASP A 252 16.78 13.82 -13.57
CA ASP A 252 17.81 13.17 -12.74
C ASP A 252 17.27 12.69 -11.38
N THR A 253 15.98 12.87 -11.08
CA THR A 253 15.44 12.70 -9.72
C THR A 253 14.20 11.82 -9.77
N TYR A 254 14.17 10.80 -8.90
CA TYR A 254 13.04 9.89 -8.75
C TYR A 254 12.42 10.02 -7.37
N VAL A 255 11.10 9.94 -7.31
CA VAL A 255 10.33 9.75 -6.08
C VAL A 255 9.70 8.38 -6.13
N LEU A 256 10.15 7.49 -5.26
CA LEU A 256 9.68 6.10 -5.18
C LEU A 256 8.99 5.85 -3.85
N TYR A 257 8.06 4.90 -3.81
CA TYR A 257 7.41 4.48 -2.57
C TYR A 257 7.08 2.99 -2.61
N GLY A 258 6.99 2.36 -1.45
CA GLY A 258 6.64 0.95 -1.34
C GLY A 258 5.93 0.68 -0.03
N THR A 259 4.91 -0.16 -0.07
CA THR A 259 4.16 -0.62 1.10
C THR A 259 4.46 -2.10 1.34
N TYR A 260 4.64 -2.48 2.60
CA TYR A 260 4.95 -3.85 2.98
C TYR A 260 4.52 -4.12 4.42
N THR A 261 4.43 -5.40 4.78
CA THR A 261 4.03 -5.85 6.10
C THR A 261 5.19 -6.62 6.74
N LEU A 262 5.51 -6.27 7.98
CA LEU A 262 6.45 -6.99 8.82
C LEU A 262 5.72 -7.73 9.93
N SER A 263 6.42 -8.66 10.55
CA SER A 263 5.99 -9.30 11.79
C SER A 263 7.13 -9.27 12.81
N ALA A 264 6.81 -9.12 14.08
CA ALA A 264 7.78 -9.25 15.17
C ALA A 264 7.07 -9.78 16.43
N PRO A 265 7.75 -10.57 17.27
CA PRO A 265 7.19 -10.99 18.56
C PRO A 265 7.19 -9.81 19.55
N ASP A 266 6.10 -9.69 20.32
CA ASP A 266 6.02 -8.80 21.47
C ASP A 266 6.77 -9.37 22.69
N SER A 267 6.69 -8.67 23.82
CA SER A 267 7.29 -9.10 25.09
C SER A 267 6.76 -10.44 25.65
N ASN A 268 5.60 -10.88 25.19
CA ASN A 268 4.95 -12.14 25.57
C ASN A 268 5.12 -13.25 24.51
N ASN A 269 5.94 -13.03 23.47
CA ASN A 269 6.12 -13.90 22.30
C ASN A 269 4.85 -14.08 21.44
N ILE A 270 3.92 -13.13 21.48
CA ILE A 270 2.80 -13.04 20.56
C ILE A 270 3.30 -12.33 19.29
N THR A 271 2.98 -12.89 18.12
CA THR A 271 3.34 -12.27 16.85
C THR A 271 2.45 -11.06 16.58
N CYS A 272 3.05 -9.87 16.55
CA CYS A 272 2.44 -8.65 16.07
C CYS A 272 2.77 -8.45 14.59
N TYR A 273 1.88 -7.77 13.87
CA TYR A 273 2.07 -7.38 12.47
C TYR A 273 2.17 -5.87 12.37
N PHE A 274 2.95 -5.39 11.41
CA PHE A 274 3.20 -3.97 11.22
C PHE A 274 3.08 -3.63 9.75
N ASP A 275 2.22 -2.66 9.42
CA ASP A 275 2.11 -2.11 8.08
C ASP A 275 3.04 -0.91 7.95
N CYS A 276 3.87 -0.97 6.92
CA CYS A 276 4.95 -0.02 6.69
C CYS A 276 4.79 0.64 5.32
N THR A 277 5.13 1.93 5.24
CA THR A 277 5.27 2.64 3.97
C THR A 277 6.62 3.34 3.94
N GLU A 278 7.44 3.00 2.95
CA GLU A 278 8.67 3.71 2.65
C GLU A 278 8.47 4.69 1.49
N THR A 279 9.12 5.84 1.57
CA THR A 279 9.22 6.81 0.50
C THR A 279 10.67 7.26 0.36
N PHE A 280 11.14 7.24 -0.87
CA PHE A 280 12.49 7.63 -1.27
C PHE A 280 12.41 8.79 -2.26
N ARG A 281 13.31 9.75 -2.10
CA ARG A 281 13.67 10.67 -3.16
C ARG A 281 15.15 10.52 -3.42
N ILE A 282 15.50 10.11 -4.63
CA ILE A 282 16.88 9.90 -5.03
C ILE A 282 17.22 10.76 -6.24
N ARG A 283 18.49 11.12 -6.37
CA ARG A 283 19.01 11.86 -7.51
C ARG A 283 20.24 11.16 -8.08
N GLU A 284 20.29 11.02 -9.41
CA GLU A 284 21.49 10.55 -10.10
C GLU A 284 22.60 11.62 -10.05
N GLY A 285 23.76 11.22 -9.56
CA GLY A 285 24.99 12.00 -9.54
C GLY A 285 25.99 11.57 -10.62
N PHE A 286 27.26 11.91 -10.42
CA PHE A 286 28.35 11.42 -11.28
C PHE A 286 28.86 10.04 -10.85
N ASP A 287 28.61 9.66 -9.60
CA ASP A 287 29.10 8.49 -8.88
C ASP A 287 27.99 7.53 -8.45
N GLY A 288 26.78 7.68 -9.01
CA GLY A 288 25.61 6.85 -8.74
C GLY A 288 24.47 7.66 -8.11
N PHE A 289 23.50 6.96 -7.52
CA PHE A 289 22.38 7.61 -6.84
C PHE A 289 22.76 8.17 -5.47
N HIS A 290 22.31 9.40 -5.20
CA HIS A 290 22.29 10.00 -3.87
C HIS A 290 20.89 9.97 -3.30
N LEU A 291 20.78 9.70 -2.00
CA LEU A 291 19.53 9.79 -1.26
C LEU A 291 19.29 11.24 -0.83
N ILE A 292 18.24 11.86 -1.35
CA ILE A 292 17.86 13.25 -1.04
C ILE A 292 16.87 13.30 0.12
N SER A 293 15.95 12.35 0.17
CA SER A 293 15.08 12.15 1.32
C SER A 293 14.67 10.70 1.45
N TYR A 294 14.49 10.27 2.68
CA TYR A 294 13.93 8.99 3.05
C TYR A 294 12.93 9.21 4.17
N SER A 295 11.82 8.48 4.12
CA SER A 295 10.90 8.36 5.24
C SER A 295 10.25 6.98 5.26
N ARG A 296 10.06 6.42 6.44
CA ARG A 296 9.27 5.23 6.70
C ARG A 296 8.24 5.54 7.78
N SER A 297 6.97 5.28 7.49
CA SER A 297 5.93 5.13 8.51
C SER A 297 5.74 3.65 8.84
N MET A 298 5.42 3.35 10.09
CA MET A 298 5.19 1.99 10.59
C MET A 298 4.08 2.01 11.63
N GLU A 299 3.05 1.21 11.43
CA GLU A 299 1.93 1.08 12.37
C GLU A 299 1.70 -0.40 12.72
N GLU A 300 1.51 -0.69 14.00
CA GLU A 300 1.13 -2.01 14.49
C GLU A 300 -0.34 -2.27 14.19
N VAL A 301 -0.60 -3.37 13.50
CA VAL A 301 -1.96 -3.83 13.18
C VAL A 301 -2.64 -4.25 14.47
N PHE A 302 -3.67 -3.50 14.90
CA PHE A 302 -4.36 -3.77 16.15
C PHE A 302 -5.08 -5.14 16.11
N ASP A 303 -4.69 -6.04 17.01
CA ASP A 303 -5.35 -7.32 17.21
C ASP A 303 -6.23 -7.30 18.48
N PRO A 304 -7.56 -7.19 18.36
CA PRO A 304 -8.46 -7.15 19.51
C PRO A 304 -8.48 -8.46 20.31
N GLN A 305 -8.03 -9.59 19.76
CA GLN A 305 -8.01 -10.87 20.48
C GLN A 305 -6.82 -10.97 21.44
N ASN A 306 -5.73 -10.29 21.10
CA ASN A 306 -4.47 -10.33 21.85
C ASN A 306 -4.12 -9.01 22.55
N ALA A 307 -4.97 -7.98 22.41
CA ALA A 307 -4.78 -6.69 23.07
C ALA A 307 -4.84 -6.79 24.61
N ASP A 308 -3.86 -6.20 25.28
CA ASP A 308 -3.84 -6.06 26.74
C ASP A 308 -4.71 -4.88 27.18
N TYR A 309 -6.03 -5.09 27.19
CA TYR A 309 -7.01 -4.07 27.59
C TYR A 309 -6.75 -3.61 29.02
N GLN A 310 -6.33 -2.35 29.17
CA GLN A 310 -6.19 -1.70 30.46
C GLN A 310 -7.52 -1.11 30.89
N ALA A 311 -7.69 -0.87 32.19
CA ALA A 311 -8.97 -0.41 32.78
C ALA A 311 -9.54 0.88 32.15
N SER A 312 -8.70 1.72 31.53
CA SER A 312 -9.13 2.99 30.91
C SER A 312 -8.36 3.34 29.63
N SER A 313 -7.66 2.38 29.01
CA SER A 313 -6.89 2.63 27.79
C SER A 313 -6.73 1.36 26.96
N VAL A 314 -6.65 1.53 25.65
CA VAL A 314 -6.34 0.47 24.70
C VAL A 314 -4.92 0.71 24.19
N PRO A 315 -3.96 -0.18 24.43
CA PRO A 315 -2.64 -0.06 23.82
C PRO A 315 -2.74 -0.38 22.32
N LEU A 316 -2.21 0.52 21.49
CA LEU A 316 -2.19 0.36 20.03
C LEU A 316 -0.80 0.03 19.49
N GLY A 317 0.17 -0.17 20.39
CA GLY A 317 1.54 -0.48 20.01
C GLY A 317 2.24 0.70 19.35
N ILE A 318 2.93 0.43 18.25
CA ILE A 318 3.55 1.47 17.41
C ILE A 318 2.47 2.09 16.54
N ALA A 319 2.20 3.39 16.68
CA ALA A 319 1.23 4.10 15.85
C ALA A 319 1.63 5.59 15.74
N ASP A 320 1.05 6.33 14.78
CA ASP A 320 1.24 7.78 14.70
C ASP A 320 0.65 8.46 15.96
N ASP A 321 1.46 9.32 16.59
CA ASP A 321 1.06 10.15 17.73
C ASP A 321 -0.16 11.04 17.42
N ASN A 322 -0.41 11.36 16.15
CA ASN A 322 -1.52 12.21 15.69
C ASN A 322 -2.73 11.42 15.18
N MET A 323 -2.84 10.15 15.56
CA MET A 323 -3.95 9.29 15.14
C MET A 323 -5.32 9.89 15.51
N GLN A 324 -6.27 9.79 14.57
CA GLN A 324 -7.64 10.25 14.81
C GLN A 324 -8.37 9.29 15.73
N VAL A 325 -8.87 9.82 16.86
CA VAL A 325 -9.61 9.07 17.87
C VAL A 325 -10.88 9.83 18.24
N GLU A 326 -12.01 9.13 18.24
CA GLU A 326 -13.31 9.65 18.62
C GLU A 326 -13.96 8.72 19.66
N ALA A 327 -14.56 9.31 20.69
CA ALA A 327 -15.30 8.58 21.72
C ALA A 327 -16.81 8.87 21.60
N SER A 328 -17.64 7.89 21.97
CA SER A 328 -19.08 8.12 22.10
C SER A 328 -19.38 9.17 23.18
N GLU A 329 -20.56 9.79 23.13
CA GLU A 329 -20.98 10.81 24.10
C GLU A 329 -20.91 10.33 25.57
N ASP A 330 -21.14 9.04 25.79
CA ASP A 330 -21.07 8.38 27.10
C ASP A 330 -19.72 7.70 27.39
N SER A 331 -18.75 7.83 26.47
CA SER A 331 -17.42 7.19 26.51
C SER A 331 -17.45 5.66 26.63
N SER A 332 -18.55 5.02 26.22
CA SER A 332 -18.67 3.55 26.18
C SER A 332 -17.99 2.91 24.97
N CYS A 333 -17.80 3.67 23.89
CA CYS A 333 -17.16 3.24 22.65
C CYS A 333 -16.06 4.21 22.24
N LEU A 334 -14.99 3.68 21.64
CA LEU A 334 -13.89 4.44 21.05
C LEU A 334 -13.65 3.94 19.63
N ALA A 335 -13.53 4.87 18.69
CA ALA A 335 -13.18 4.62 17.30
C ALA A 335 -11.85 5.31 16.99
N PHE A 336 -10.99 4.63 16.24
CA PHE A 336 -9.72 5.18 15.79
C PHE A 336 -9.43 4.76 14.35
N VAL A 337 -8.55 5.48 13.68
CA VAL A 337 -8.15 5.21 12.29
C VAL A 337 -6.68 4.84 12.26
N GLN A 338 -6.36 3.61 11.83
CA GLN A 338 -5.00 3.18 11.46
C GLN A 338 -4.89 3.12 9.93
N ALA A 339 -3.68 3.33 9.42
CA ALA A 339 -3.37 3.51 8.01
C ALA A 339 -3.54 2.25 7.15
#